data_AF-A0A1V5CKT3-F1
#
_entry.id   AF-A0A1V5CKT3-F1
#
_cell.length_a   1.000
_cell.length_b   1.000
_cell.length_c   1.000
_cell.angle_alpha   90.00
_cell.angle_beta   90.00
_cell.angle_gamma   90.00
#
_symmetry.space_group_name_H-M   'P 1'
#
loop_
_entity.id
_entity.type
_entity.pdbx_description
1 polymer ?
#
loop_
_entity_poly.entity_id
_entity_poly.type
_entity_poly.pdbx_seq_one_letter_code
_entity_poly.pdbx_strand_id
1 'polypeptide(L)'
;MRQGQNKHDALLEDLGSIVREMVTDLDHSARHITKKPAGIRFSNLQSTVYSIDAPIAHRPPPLERYTKEWIDFINSNKKSLDKKAIGFLCWVPEIAIDTRFLACVENSGITLNRRSLTGLVRSCHCMWEDVWPEGAPVHIVRGLLSQHRGTDQTLLKWQAHLDALLMEHAPQIMAGKLLNGGKGLVSFIDEWRIEPQSAFFRRIIETATAMCRNRLDQPTSDLLVLLFRDLLPWPGWEPSNFKKEIGDIILYRPMSNRSREMIQRFILHFEGLGDPRLSANRLKWMEVPQKAQDRMIHWLGRENRHVFSEHVYQQGKGWVWKQMISIWDPLSFENTDRR
;
A
#
# COMPACT_ATOMS: atom_id res chain seq x y z
N MET A 1 -33.91 15.83 62.75
CA MET A 1 -33.72 15.88 61.29
C MET A 1 -32.31 16.35 60.94
N ARG A 2 -31.26 15.50 61.06
CA ARG A 2 -29.87 15.86 60.66
C ARG A 2 -29.03 14.71 60.08
N GLN A 3 -29.57 13.49 59.94
CA GLN A 3 -28.83 12.32 59.40
C GLN A 3 -29.01 12.09 57.88
N GLY A 4 -29.84 12.89 57.20
CA GLY A 4 -30.11 12.72 55.76
C GLY A 4 -29.12 13.42 54.82
N GLN A 5 -28.53 14.54 55.23
CA GLN A 5 -27.68 15.37 54.33
C GLN A 5 -26.26 14.79 54.18
N ASN A 6 -25.60 14.39 55.28
CA ASN A 6 -24.23 13.86 55.24
C ASN A 6 -24.02 12.63 54.33
N LYS A 7 -25.09 11.88 53.97
CA LYS A 7 -24.98 10.77 53.00
C LYS A 7 -24.99 11.22 51.54
N HIS A 8 -25.64 12.34 51.22
CA HIS A 8 -25.64 12.87 49.85
C HIS A 8 -24.35 13.63 49.53
N ASP A 9 -23.82 14.39 50.49
CA ASP A 9 -22.57 15.12 50.29
C ASP A 9 -21.38 14.16 50.10
N ALA A 10 -21.31 13.07 50.90
CA ALA A 10 -20.30 12.03 50.74
C ALA A 10 -20.34 11.33 49.36
N LEU A 11 -21.54 11.13 48.78
CA LEU A 11 -21.69 10.56 47.44
C LEU A 11 -21.28 11.54 46.32
N LEU A 12 -21.41 12.85 46.55
CA LEU A 12 -21.01 13.88 45.58
C LEU A 12 -19.49 14.10 45.56
N GLU A 13 -18.80 14.02 46.71
CA GLU A 13 -17.34 14.07 46.75
C GLU A 13 -16.70 12.85 46.07
N ASP A 14 -17.28 11.67 46.24
CA ASP A 14 -16.82 10.41 45.63
C ASP A 14 -16.97 10.47 44.09
N LEU A 15 -18.13 10.93 43.60
CA LEU A 15 -18.35 11.24 42.18
C LEU A 15 -17.37 12.30 41.65
N GLY A 16 -17.09 13.34 42.43
CA GLY A 16 -16.09 14.35 42.10
C GLY A 16 -14.66 13.79 42.04
N SER A 17 -14.34 12.77 42.84
CA SER A 17 -13.07 12.05 42.77
C SER A 17 -12.95 11.25 41.46
N ILE A 18 -13.95 10.41 41.17
CA ILE A 18 -14.01 9.56 39.96
C ILE A 18 -13.93 10.41 38.67
N VAL A 19 -14.66 11.53 38.61
CA VAL A 19 -14.62 12.42 37.43
C VAL A 19 -13.24 13.06 37.26
N ARG A 20 -12.54 13.43 38.35
CA ARG A 20 -11.18 13.96 38.27
C ARG A 20 -10.17 12.90 37.82
N GLU A 21 -10.28 11.68 38.33
CA GLU A 21 -9.45 10.54 37.93
C GLU A 21 -9.60 10.22 36.44
N MET A 22 -10.85 10.14 35.95
CA MET A 22 -11.15 9.98 34.52
C MET A 22 -10.58 11.11 33.65
N VAL A 23 -10.64 12.37 34.12
CA VAL A 23 -10.06 13.51 33.39
C VAL A 23 -8.53 13.43 33.36
N THR A 24 -7.87 13.01 34.45
CA THR A 24 -6.42 12.79 34.46
C THR A 24 -5.99 11.63 33.59
N ASP A 25 -6.78 10.55 33.49
CA ASP A 25 -6.50 9.43 32.58
C ASP A 25 -6.71 9.79 31.11
N LEU A 26 -7.73 10.61 30.80
CA LEU A 26 -7.95 11.18 29.48
C LEU A 26 -6.81 12.12 29.08
N ASP A 27 -6.35 12.99 29.97
CA ASP A 27 -5.21 13.88 29.71
C ASP A 27 -3.88 13.10 29.64
N HIS A 28 -3.67 12.08 30.47
CA HIS A 28 -2.51 11.19 30.37
C HIS A 28 -2.51 10.41 29.05
N SER A 29 -3.67 9.93 28.62
CA SER A 29 -3.87 9.29 27.31
C SER A 29 -3.64 10.29 26.17
N ALA A 30 -4.17 11.51 26.25
CA ALA A 30 -3.93 12.58 25.28
C ALA A 30 -2.44 12.97 25.20
N ARG A 31 -1.72 12.97 26.33
CA ARG A 31 -0.26 13.18 26.41
C ARG A 31 0.51 12.03 25.76
N HIS A 32 0.10 10.77 25.94
CA HIS A 32 0.63 9.64 25.17
C HIS A 32 0.30 9.73 23.67
N ILE A 33 -0.89 10.27 23.35
CA ILE A 33 -1.39 10.59 22.00
C ILE A 33 -0.83 11.93 21.48
N THR A 34 0.14 12.57 22.14
CA THR A 34 0.87 13.73 21.58
C THR A 34 2.39 13.51 21.52
N LYS A 35 2.95 12.60 22.33
CA LYS A 35 4.39 12.29 22.35
C LYS A 35 4.95 11.48 21.17
N LYS A 36 4.14 10.73 20.42
CA LYS A 36 4.61 10.01 19.21
C LYS A 36 4.53 10.90 17.96
N PRO A 37 5.57 10.99 17.09
CA PRO A 37 5.52 11.80 15.87
C PRO A 37 4.30 11.49 15.00
N ALA A 38 3.65 12.53 14.46
CA ALA A 38 2.41 12.39 13.68
C ALA A 38 2.58 11.46 12.47
N GLY A 39 3.69 11.57 11.72
CA GLY A 39 3.95 10.75 10.53
C GLY A 39 3.96 9.24 10.77
N ILE A 40 4.40 8.76 11.94
CA ILE A 40 4.36 7.32 12.29
C ILE A 40 2.92 6.84 12.55
N ARG A 41 2.01 7.77 12.87
CA ARG A 41 0.60 7.45 13.09
C ARG A 41 -0.20 7.58 11.82
N PHE A 42 0.07 8.59 11.00
CA PHE A 42 -0.60 8.73 9.72
C PHE A 42 -0.29 7.56 8.78
N SER A 43 0.96 7.06 8.70
CA SER A 43 1.25 5.86 7.90
C SER A 43 0.45 4.63 8.37
N ASN A 44 0.41 4.38 9.68
CA ASN A 44 -0.34 3.27 10.26
C ASN A 44 -1.86 3.45 10.13
N LEU A 45 -2.39 4.66 10.30
CA LEU A 45 -3.82 4.95 10.18
C LEU A 45 -4.26 4.90 8.71
N GLN A 46 -3.45 5.41 7.78
CA GLN A 46 -3.70 5.38 6.35
C GLN A 46 -3.64 3.94 5.82
N SER A 47 -2.64 3.15 6.24
CA SER A 47 -2.60 1.70 5.97
C SER A 47 -3.83 0.96 6.54
N THR A 48 -4.25 1.31 7.77
CA THR A 48 -5.47 0.78 8.38
C THR A 48 -6.73 1.17 7.61
N VAL A 49 -6.88 2.43 7.18
CA VAL A 49 -8.03 2.91 6.39
C VAL A 49 -8.08 2.22 5.03
N TYR A 50 -6.94 2.10 4.33
CA TYR A 50 -6.86 1.32 3.10
C TYR A 50 -7.16 -0.18 3.30
N SER A 51 -6.92 -0.73 4.50
CA SER A 51 -7.31 -2.11 4.84
C SER A 51 -8.80 -2.26 5.22
N ILE A 52 -9.49 -1.17 5.57
CA ILE A 52 -10.93 -1.15 5.85
C ILE A 52 -11.73 -1.06 4.55
N ASP A 53 -11.31 -0.20 3.61
CA ASP A 53 -12.03 0.04 2.34
C ASP A 53 -11.64 -0.92 1.20
N ALA A 54 -10.54 -1.67 1.31
CA ALA A 54 -10.22 -2.71 0.34
C ALA A 54 -11.33 -3.78 0.32
N PRO A 55 -11.88 -4.19 -0.85
CA PRO A 55 -12.93 -5.21 -0.90
C PRO A 55 -12.35 -6.62 -0.73
N ILE A 56 -11.96 -6.89 0.51
CA ILE A 56 -11.33 -8.11 0.99
C ILE A 56 -12.26 -9.30 0.73
N ALA A 57 -11.80 -10.26 -0.07
CA ALA A 57 -12.38 -11.60 -0.03
C ALA A 57 -12.15 -12.14 1.39
N HIS A 58 -13.23 -12.28 2.17
CA HIS A 58 -13.16 -12.59 3.60
C HIS A 58 -12.35 -13.86 3.87
N ARG A 59 -11.15 -13.68 4.43
CA ARG A 59 -10.34 -14.77 4.97
C ARG A 59 -11.19 -15.50 6.02
N PRO A 60 -11.21 -16.84 6.06
CA PRO A 60 -11.83 -17.56 7.15
C PRO A 60 -11.20 -17.11 8.49
N PRO A 61 -11.96 -16.99 9.59
CA PRO A 61 -11.40 -16.54 10.87
C PRO A 61 -10.24 -17.46 11.30
N PRO A 62 -9.16 -16.91 11.89
CA PRO A 62 -8.02 -17.70 12.34
C PRO A 62 -8.48 -18.76 13.34
N LEU A 63 -8.15 -20.01 13.04
CA LEU A 63 -8.51 -21.16 13.86
C LEU A 63 -7.26 -22.01 14.08
N GLU A 64 -6.53 -21.71 15.16
CA GLU A 64 -5.25 -22.33 15.53
C GLU A 64 -5.28 -23.87 15.50
N ARG A 65 -6.45 -24.47 15.79
CA ARG A 65 -6.68 -25.91 15.68
C ARG A 65 -6.31 -26.50 14.31
N TYR A 66 -6.50 -25.76 13.22
CA TYR A 66 -6.20 -26.22 11.86
C TYR A 66 -4.70 -26.11 11.55
N THR A 67 -4.02 -25.10 12.10
CA THR A 67 -2.55 -25.02 12.06
C THR A 67 -1.92 -26.15 12.89
N LYS A 68 -2.49 -26.47 14.07
CA LYS A 68 -2.09 -27.64 14.85
C LYS A 68 -2.34 -28.95 14.09
N GLU A 69 -3.50 -29.09 13.45
CA GLU A 69 -3.82 -30.26 12.63
C GLU A 69 -2.85 -30.47 11.46
N TRP A 70 -2.37 -29.37 10.85
CA TRP A 70 -1.29 -29.40 9.86
C TRP A 70 0.03 -29.89 10.44
N ILE A 71 0.42 -29.43 11.63
CA ILE A 71 1.62 -29.90 12.34
C ILE A 71 1.50 -31.39 12.68
N ASP A 72 0.34 -31.84 13.18
CA ASP A 72 0.07 -33.25 13.47
C ASP A 72 0.10 -34.12 12.19
N PHE A 73 -0.31 -33.58 11.04
CA PHE A 73 -0.19 -34.25 9.74
C PHE A 73 1.27 -34.38 9.28
N ILE A 74 2.07 -33.29 9.32
CA ILE A 74 3.51 -33.35 8.99
C ILE A 74 4.23 -34.37 9.88
N ASN A 75 3.92 -34.37 11.18
CA ASN A 75 4.53 -35.27 12.16
C ASN A 75 4.02 -36.73 12.07
N SER A 76 3.21 -37.06 11.06
CA SER A 76 2.58 -38.39 10.87
C SER A 76 1.65 -38.84 12.01
N ASN A 77 1.30 -37.95 12.94
CA ASN A 77 0.31 -38.19 13.99
C ASN A 77 -1.12 -38.24 13.42
N LYS A 78 -1.38 -37.57 12.30
CA LYS A 78 -2.66 -37.61 11.57
C LYS A 78 -2.45 -38.04 10.11
N LYS A 79 -3.25 -39.01 9.63
CA LYS A 79 -3.12 -39.59 8.27
C LYS A 79 -3.69 -38.72 7.15
N SER A 80 -4.56 -37.77 7.47
CA SER A 80 -5.23 -36.89 6.49
C SER A 80 -5.72 -35.61 7.14
N LEU A 81 -5.92 -34.56 6.35
CA LEU A 81 -6.48 -33.29 6.80
C LEU A 81 -8.00 -33.25 6.60
N ASP A 82 -8.72 -32.63 7.52
CA ASP A 82 -10.15 -32.40 7.42
C ASP A 82 -10.45 -31.43 6.26
N LYS A 83 -11.55 -31.64 5.53
CA LYS A 83 -11.98 -30.74 4.44
C LYS A 83 -12.10 -29.26 4.87
N LYS A 84 -12.45 -29.01 6.14
CA LYS A 84 -12.49 -27.65 6.72
C LYS A 84 -11.10 -27.11 7.03
N ALA A 85 -10.16 -27.96 7.46
CA ALA A 85 -8.77 -27.60 7.67
C ALA A 85 -8.12 -27.23 6.33
N ILE A 86 -8.23 -28.08 5.30
CA ILE A 86 -7.76 -27.76 3.94
C ILE A 86 -8.32 -26.41 3.47
N GLY A 87 -9.63 -26.19 3.62
CA GLY A 87 -10.27 -24.93 3.23
C GLY A 87 -9.76 -23.69 3.97
N PHE A 88 -9.28 -23.84 5.20
CA PHE A 88 -8.61 -22.80 5.98
C PHE A 88 -7.14 -22.63 5.58
N LEU A 89 -6.39 -23.73 5.48
CA LEU A 89 -4.95 -23.77 5.25
C LEU A 89 -4.54 -23.21 3.88
N CYS A 90 -5.43 -23.27 2.88
CA CYS A 90 -5.25 -22.52 1.63
C CYS A 90 -5.04 -21.00 1.82
N TRP A 91 -5.45 -20.44 2.97
CA TRP A 91 -5.30 -19.02 3.32
C TRP A 91 -4.15 -18.75 4.31
N VAL A 92 -3.27 -19.72 4.58
CA VAL A 92 -2.06 -19.55 5.39
C VAL A 92 -0.88 -19.58 4.43
N PRO A 93 -0.24 -18.44 4.11
CA PRO A 93 0.70 -18.33 3.00
C PRO A 93 1.78 -19.40 2.98
N GLU A 94 2.40 -19.66 4.13
CA GLU A 94 3.52 -20.56 4.34
C GLU A 94 3.12 -22.05 4.19
N ILE A 95 1.85 -22.37 4.39
CA ILE A 95 1.31 -23.74 4.30
C ILE A 95 0.72 -23.98 2.91
N ALA A 96 0.03 -22.98 2.35
CA ALA A 96 -0.58 -23.05 1.04
C ALA A 96 0.43 -23.25 -0.11
N ILE A 97 1.68 -22.83 0.09
CA ILE A 97 2.81 -23.08 -0.83
C ILE A 97 3.60 -24.36 -0.52
N ASP A 98 3.31 -25.06 0.59
CA ASP A 98 4.07 -26.25 0.97
C ASP A 98 3.75 -27.40 0.01
N THR A 99 4.77 -28.00 -0.59
CA THR A 99 4.60 -29.08 -1.58
C THR A 99 3.90 -30.30 -0.99
N ARG A 100 4.04 -30.57 0.31
CA ARG A 100 3.36 -31.67 1.01
C ARG A 100 1.88 -31.35 1.25
N PHE A 101 1.56 -30.07 1.50
CA PHE A 101 0.16 -29.63 1.63
C PHE A 101 -0.54 -29.74 0.28
N LEU A 102 0.10 -29.22 -0.79
CA LEU A 102 -0.43 -29.28 -2.14
C LEU A 102 -0.60 -30.72 -2.65
N ALA A 103 0.38 -31.59 -2.41
CA ALA A 103 0.25 -33.02 -2.69
C ALA A 103 -0.87 -33.69 -1.86
N CYS A 104 -1.08 -33.29 -0.59
CA CYS A 104 -2.22 -33.75 0.19
C CYS A 104 -3.56 -33.31 -0.43
N VAL A 105 -3.65 -32.06 -0.90
CA VAL A 105 -4.84 -31.53 -1.58
C VAL A 105 -5.14 -32.32 -2.85
N GLU A 106 -4.16 -32.52 -3.74
CA GLU A 106 -4.34 -33.29 -4.98
C GLU A 106 -4.79 -34.74 -4.71
N ASN A 107 -4.14 -35.42 -3.77
CA ASN A 107 -4.45 -36.82 -3.44
C ASN A 107 -5.73 -36.99 -2.60
N SER A 108 -6.30 -35.91 -2.03
CA SER A 108 -7.50 -35.99 -1.18
C SER A 108 -8.79 -36.30 -1.95
N GLY A 109 -8.80 -36.12 -3.28
CA GLY A 109 -10.02 -36.17 -4.11
C GLY A 109 -11.01 -35.03 -3.83
N ILE A 110 -10.65 -34.04 -3.01
CA ILE A 110 -11.53 -32.93 -2.64
C ILE A 110 -11.48 -31.84 -3.71
N THR A 111 -12.59 -31.62 -4.41
CA THR A 111 -12.76 -30.43 -5.25
C THR A 111 -12.72 -29.16 -4.38
N LEU A 112 -11.74 -28.30 -4.63
CA LEU A 112 -11.62 -27.01 -3.95
C LEU A 112 -12.76 -26.09 -4.37
N ASN A 113 -13.38 -25.44 -3.37
CA ASN A 113 -14.39 -24.41 -3.62
C ASN A 113 -13.74 -23.07 -3.98
N ARG A 114 -14.55 -22.10 -4.41
CA ARG A 114 -14.09 -20.75 -4.78
C ARG A 114 -13.15 -20.13 -3.74
N ARG A 115 -13.54 -20.14 -2.45
CA ARG A 115 -12.75 -19.50 -1.38
C ARG A 115 -11.39 -20.19 -1.21
N SER A 116 -11.32 -21.50 -1.32
CA SER A 116 -10.04 -22.24 -1.23
C SER A 116 -9.10 -21.88 -2.38
N LEU A 117 -9.60 -21.82 -3.62
CA LEU A 117 -8.81 -21.39 -4.78
C LEU A 117 -8.36 -19.93 -4.66
N THR A 118 -9.24 -19.01 -4.22
CA THR A 118 -8.87 -17.62 -3.91
C THR A 118 -7.78 -17.53 -2.83
N GLY A 119 -7.85 -18.38 -1.81
CA GLY A 119 -6.83 -18.48 -0.77
C GLY A 119 -5.46 -18.88 -1.34
N LEU A 120 -5.41 -19.94 -2.15
CA LEU A 120 -4.15 -20.43 -2.76
C LEU A 120 -3.48 -19.34 -3.61
N VAL A 121 -4.23 -18.67 -4.49
CA VAL A 121 -3.68 -17.60 -5.34
C VAL A 121 -3.16 -16.43 -4.49
N ARG A 122 -3.91 -15.99 -3.48
CA ARG A 122 -3.44 -14.92 -2.56
C ARG A 122 -2.22 -15.34 -1.77
N SER A 123 -2.13 -16.60 -1.34
CA SER A 123 -0.95 -17.14 -0.68
C SER A 123 0.29 -17.10 -1.58
N CYS A 124 0.17 -17.49 -2.86
CA CYS A 124 1.24 -17.29 -3.85
C CYS A 124 1.61 -15.81 -4.03
N HIS A 125 0.62 -14.90 -4.04
CA HIS A 125 0.86 -13.45 -4.17
C HIS A 125 1.53 -12.83 -2.93
N CYS A 126 1.23 -13.32 -1.74
CA CYS A 126 1.89 -12.91 -0.50
C CYS A 126 3.36 -13.36 -0.48
N MET A 127 3.63 -14.61 -0.85
CA MET A 127 4.98 -15.21 -0.82
C MET A 127 5.79 -14.95 -2.10
N TRP A 128 5.42 -13.96 -2.91
CA TRP A 128 5.99 -13.75 -4.26
C TRP A 128 7.50 -13.43 -4.27
N GLU A 129 8.02 -12.88 -3.17
CA GLU A 129 9.46 -12.57 -3.02
C GLU A 129 10.26 -13.76 -2.47
N ASP A 130 9.61 -14.69 -1.77
CA ASP A 130 10.23 -15.85 -1.12
C ASP A 130 10.10 -17.15 -1.94
N VAL A 131 9.10 -17.21 -2.85
CA VAL A 131 8.80 -18.39 -3.67
C VAL A 131 9.03 -18.07 -5.14
N TRP A 132 9.90 -18.85 -5.77
CA TRP A 132 10.12 -18.74 -7.22
C TRP A 132 8.82 -19.04 -8.00
N PRO A 133 8.36 -18.15 -8.90
CA PRO A 133 7.09 -18.35 -9.62
C PRO A 133 7.03 -19.58 -10.54
N GLU A 134 8.18 -20.16 -10.91
CA GLU A 134 8.27 -21.43 -11.65
C GLU A 134 8.45 -22.64 -10.72
N GLY A 135 8.36 -22.45 -9.40
CA GLY A 135 8.45 -23.51 -8.42
C GLY A 135 7.28 -24.50 -8.51
N ALA A 136 7.53 -25.76 -8.16
CA ALA A 136 6.50 -26.81 -8.12
C ALA A 136 5.19 -26.40 -7.41
N PRO A 137 5.19 -25.63 -6.29
CA PRO A 137 3.96 -25.14 -5.68
C PRO A 137 3.06 -24.33 -6.62
N VAL A 138 3.65 -23.41 -7.39
CA VAL A 138 2.89 -22.53 -8.30
C VAL A 138 2.35 -23.32 -9.49
N HIS A 139 3.10 -24.31 -9.99
CA HIS A 139 2.61 -25.24 -11.00
C HIS A 139 1.40 -26.06 -10.52
N ILE A 140 1.41 -26.57 -9.29
CA ILE A 140 0.26 -27.29 -8.72
C ILE A 140 -0.95 -26.35 -8.54
N VAL A 141 -0.74 -25.15 -7.99
CA VAL A 141 -1.83 -24.15 -7.83
C VAL A 141 -2.45 -23.76 -9.17
N ARG A 142 -1.64 -23.61 -10.23
CA ARG A 142 -2.14 -23.42 -11.61
C ARG A 142 -2.95 -24.62 -12.10
N GLY A 143 -2.51 -25.85 -11.83
CA GLY A 143 -3.27 -27.07 -12.16
C GLY A 143 -4.64 -27.09 -11.48
N LEU A 144 -4.68 -26.87 -10.16
CA LEU A 144 -5.90 -26.81 -9.36
C LEU A 144 -6.87 -25.71 -9.84
N LEU A 145 -6.35 -24.52 -10.20
CA LEU A 145 -7.16 -23.44 -10.75
C LEU A 145 -7.65 -23.73 -12.17
N SER A 146 -6.83 -24.36 -13.01
CA SER A 146 -7.18 -24.77 -14.38
C SER A 146 -8.29 -25.82 -14.41
N GLN A 147 -8.41 -26.63 -13.35
CA GLN A 147 -9.47 -27.64 -13.21
C GLN A 147 -10.78 -27.07 -12.63
N HIS A 148 -10.86 -25.77 -12.33
CA HIS A 148 -12.09 -25.15 -11.85
C HIS A 148 -13.21 -25.23 -12.91
N ARG A 149 -14.39 -25.72 -12.50
CA ARG A 149 -15.60 -25.84 -13.33
C ARG A 149 -16.79 -25.01 -12.81
N GLY A 150 -16.55 -24.10 -11.88
CA GLY A 150 -17.58 -23.22 -11.34
C GLY A 150 -17.86 -22.03 -12.25
N THR A 151 -18.92 -21.29 -11.93
CA THR A 151 -19.39 -20.11 -12.67
C THR A 151 -18.87 -18.78 -12.11
N ASP A 152 -17.88 -18.82 -11.20
CA ASP A 152 -17.38 -17.62 -10.55
C ASP A 152 -16.55 -16.77 -11.52
N GLN A 153 -17.03 -15.57 -11.81
CA GLN A 153 -16.43 -14.68 -12.81
C GLN A 153 -14.99 -14.28 -12.49
N THR A 154 -14.60 -14.20 -11.21
CA THR A 154 -13.20 -13.91 -10.83
C THR A 154 -12.31 -15.10 -11.16
N LEU A 155 -12.71 -16.32 -10.79
CA LEU A 155 -11.92 -17.51 -11.09
C LEU A 155 -11.87 -17.85 -12.58
N LEU A 156 -12.97 -17.65 -13.33
CA LEU A 156 -12.96 -17.79 -14.79
C LEU A 156 -12.01 -16.78 -15.45
N LYS A 157 -12.02 -15.52 -15.00
CA LYS A 157 -11.05 -14.50 -15.47
C LYS A 157 -9.61 -14.88 -15.14
N TRP A 158 -9.35 -15.40 -13.94
CA TRP A 158 -8.02 -15.84 -13.52
C TRP A 158 -7.54 -17.07 -14.30
N GLN A 159 -8.43 -18.03 -14.58
CA GLN A 159 -8.17 -19.21 -15.41
C GLN A 159 -7.82 -18.82 -16.86
N ALA A 160 -8.46 -17.79 -17.40
CA ALA A 160 -8.13 -17.23 -18.72
C ALA A 160 -6.83 -16.39 -18.75
N HIS A 161 -6.28 -16.04 -17.58
CA HIS A 161 -5.12 -15.14 -17.43
C HIS A 161 -4.12 -15.64 -16.38
N LEU A 162 -3.83 -16.95 -16.39
CA LEU A 162 -2.83 -17.56 -15.50
C LEU A 162 -1.42 -16.99 -15.72
N ASP A 163 -1.13 -16.58 -16.96
CA ASP A 163 0.09 -15.88 -17.35
C ASP A 163 0.26 -14.55 -16.60
N ALA A 164 -0.84 -13.83 -16.39
CA ALA A 164 -0.86 -12.55 -15.68
C ALA A 164 -0.93 -12.69 -14.15
N LEU A 165 -0.98 -13.90 -13.58
CA LEU A 165 -1.22 -14.09 -12.15
C LEU A 165 -0.26 -15.06 -11.45
N LEU A 166 0.28 -16.04 -12.17
CA LEU A 166 1.03 -17.18 -11.61
C LEU A 166 2.20 -17.58 -12.53
N MET A 167 2.90 -16.61 -13.11
CA MET A 167 4.13 -16.78 -13.91
C MET A 167 5.20 -15.78 -13.46
N GLU A 168 6.47 -16.04 -13.72
CA GLU A 168 7.57 -15.12 -13.38
C GLU A 168 7.33 -13.69 -13.85
N HIS A 169 6.86 -13.52 -15.09
CA HIS A 169 6.60 -12.21 -15.70
C HIS A 169 5.18 -11.67 -15.45
N ALA A 170 4.41 -12.27 -14.53
CA ALA A 170 3.06 -11.83 -14.20
C ALA A 170 3.00 -10.35 -13.73
N PRO A 171 3.93 -9.82 -12.91
CA PRO A 171 3.93 -8.41 -12.52
C PRO A 171 4.05 -7.46 -13.72
N GLN A 172 4.86 -7.81 -14.72
CA GLN A 172 5.07 -7.06 -15.96
C GLN A 172 3.81 -7.07 -16.83
N ILE A 173 3.17 -8.23 -16.97
CA ILE A 173 1.91 -8.38 -17.72
C ILE A 173 0.80 -7.57 -17.03
N MET A 174 0.70 -7.61 -15.71
CA MET A 174 -0.30 -6.86 -14.95
C MET A 174 -0.03 -5.36 -14.91
N ALA A 175 1.22 -4.92 -14.81
CA ALA A 175 1.60 -3.52 -14.99
C ALA A 175 1.19 -3.01 -16.39
N GLY A 176 1.45 -3.80 -17.45
CA GLY A 176 0.96 -3.50 -18.80
C GLY A 176 -0.57 -3.39 -18.89
N LYS A 177 -1.32 -4.30 -18.25
CA LYS A 177 -2.79 -4.26 -18.18
C LYS A 177 -3.31 -3.05 -17.40
N LEU A 178 -2.65 -2.64 -16.31
CA LEU A 178 -2.99 -1.44 -15.55
C LEU A 178 -2.81 -0.17 -16.40
N LEU A 179 -1.63 -0.03 -17.03
CA LEU A 179 -1.27 1.13 -17.86
C LEU A 179 -2.17 1.28 -19.09
N ASN A 180 -2.51 0.17 -19.75
CA ASN A 180 -3.33 0.18 -20.96
C ASN A 180 -4.84 0.16 -20.67
N GLY A 181 -5.25 -0.05 -19.42
CA GLY A 181 -6.65 -0.23 -19.04
C GLY A 181 -7.46 1.07 -18.91
N GLY A 182 -6.80 2.23 -18.84
CA GLY A 182 -7.44 3.54 -18.63
C GLY A 182 -8.17 3.70 -17.29
N LYS A 183 -7.94 2.78 -16.35
CA LYS A 183 -8.62 2.72 -15.04
C LYS A 183 -7.67 3.16 -13.93
N GLY A 184 -8.22 3.85 -12.93
CA GLY A 184 -7.50 4.14 -11.70
C GLY A 184 -7.20 2.89 -10.88
N LEU A 185 -6.22 2.98 -9.99
CA LEU A 185 -5.66 1.81 -9.29
C LEU A 185 -6.70 1.04 -8.45
N VAL A 186 -7.65 1.73 -7.81
CA VAL A 186 -8.73 1.10 -7.04
C VAL A 186 -9.59 0.20 -7.94
N SER A 187 -10.05 0.71 -9.08
CA SER A 187 -10.84 -0.08 -10.02
C SER A 187 -10.07 -1.28 -10.57
N PHE A 188 -8.74 -1.18 -10.73
CA PHE A 188 -7.89 -2.30 -11.14
C PHE A 188 -7.80 -3.38 -10.04
N ILE A 189 -7.59 -2.98 -8.78
CA ILE A 189 -7.62 -3.87 -7.61
C ILE A 189 -8.94 -4.65 -7.56
N ASP A 190 -10.07 -3.96 -7.71
CA ASP A 190 -11.42 -4.55 -7.60
C ASP A 190 -11.73 -5.51 -8.76
N GLU A 191 -11.28 -5.17 -9.96
CA GLU A 191 -11.49 -5.96 -11.18
C GLU A 191 -10.64 -7.24 -11.21
N TRP A 192 -9.44 -7.21 -10.61
CA TRP A 192 -8.52 -8.36 -10.56
C TRP A 192 -8.54 -9.11 -9.23
N ARG A 193 -9.13 -8.54 -8.17
CA ARG A 193 -9.21 -9.11 -6.81
C ARG A 193 -7.84 -9.49 -6.22
N ILE A 194 -6.81 -8.72 -6.58
CA ILE A 194 -5.46 -8.83 -6.01
C ILE A 194 -5.42 -8.07 -4.69
N GLU A 195 -4.71 -8.61 -3.72
CA GLU A 195 -4.53 -7.98 -2.40
C GLU A 195 -3.53 -6.83 -2.48
N PRO A 196 -3.92 -5.57 -2.14
CA PRO A 196 -3.05 -4.41 -2.30
C PRO A 196 -1.77 -4.45 -1.44
N GLN A 197 -1.74 -5.26 -0.39
CA GLN A 197 -0.59 -5.41 0.51
C GLN A 197 0.31 -6.62 0.15
N SER A 198 -0.03 -7.38 -0.90
CA SER A 198 0.75 -8.54 -1.33
C SER A 198 2.08 -8.14 -1.99
N ALA A 199 3.11 -8.98 -1.82
CA ALA A 199 4.41 -8.79 -2.48
C ALA A 199 4.25 -8.74 -4.01
N PHE A 200 3.38 -9.58 -4.58
CA PHE A 200 3.02 -9.53 -6.00
C PHE A 200 2.49 -8.16 -6.44
N PHE A 201 1.56 -7.56 -5.67
CA PHE A 201 1.03 -6.24 -6.01
C PHE A 201 2.09 -5.14 -5.90
N ARG A 202 2.99 -5.21 -4.90
CA ARG A 202 4.15 -4.30 -4.83
C ARG A 202 4.98 -4.36 -6.12
N ARG A 203 5.28 -5.56 -6.64
CA ARG A 203 5.99 -5.72 -7.91
C ARG A 203 5.22 -5.16 -9.11
N ILE A 204 3.88 -5.22 -9.11
CA ILE A 204 3.06 -4.55 -10.13
C ILE A 204 3.25 -3.03 -10.06
N ILE A 205 3.19 -2.41 -8.87
CA ILE A 205 3.36 -0.96 -8.70
C ILE A 205 4.77 -0.51 -9.09
N GLU A 206 5.81 -1.19 -8.60
CA GLU A 206 7.21 -0.90 -8.95
C GLU A 206 7.41 -0.96 -10.47
N THR A 207 6.90 -2.02 -11.12
CA THR A 207 7.03 -2.21 -12.57
C THR A 207 6.23 -1.17 -13.35
N ALA A 208 4.98 -0.88 -12.96
CA ALA A 208 4.15 0.12 -13.60
C ALA A 208 4.76 1.53 -13.48
N THR A 209 5.34 1.85 -12.32
CA THR A 209 6.01 3.13 -12.07
C THR A 209 7.26 3.28 -12.95
N ALA A 210 8.09 2.24 -13.03
CA ALA A 210 9.25 2.23 -13.93
C ALA A 210 8.85 2.32 -15.42
N MET A 211 7.73 1.69 -15.82
CA MET A 211 7.18 1.81 -17.18
C MET A 211 6.63 3.22 -17.46
N CYS A 212 5.98 3.88 -16.49
CA CYS A 212 5.58 5.28 -16.59
C CYS A 212 6.80 6.21 -16.71
N ARG A 213 7.82 6.00 -15.87
CA ARG A 213 9.10 6.73 -15.90
C ARG A 213 9.73 6.67 -17.28
N ASN A 214 9.74 5.49 -17.91
CA ASN A 214 10.28 5.28 -19.25
C ASN A 214 9.45 5.89 -20.40
N ARG A 215 8.43 6.70 -20.10
CA ARG A 215 7.56 7.42 -21.05
C ARG A 215 7.35 8.90 -20.69
N LEU A 216 8.17 9.47 -19.79
CA LEU A 216 8.04 10.87 -19.35
C LEU A 216 8.39 11.91 -20.44
N ASP A 217 8.90 11.47 -21.59
CA ASP A 217 9.05 12.22 -22.84
C ASP A 217 7.73 12.32 -23.63
N GLN A 218 6.80 11.40 -23.42
CA GLN A 218 5.50 11.28 -24.10
C GLN A 218 4.36 11.59 -23.12
N PRO A 219 4.11 12.88 -22.78
CA PRO A 219 3.15 13.28 -21.76
C PRO A 219 1.70 13.09 -22.22
N THR A 220 1.19 11.85 -22.18
CA THR A 220 -0.25 11.59 -22.19
C THR A 220 -0.83 11.96 -20.82
N SER A 221 -2.01 12.60 -20.80
CA SER A 221 -2.63 13.07 -19.55
C SER A 221 -2.82 11.90 -18.57
N ASP A 222 -3.37 10.79 -19.07
CA ASP A 222 -3.75 9.62 -18.28
C ASP A 222 -2.56 8.94 -17.60
N LEU A 223 -1.40 8.87 -18.27
CA LEU A 223 -0.19 8.25 -17.71
C LEU A 223 0.39 9.10 -16.57
N LEU A 224 0.41 10.43 -16.74
CA LEU A 224 0.87 11.34 -15.70
C LEU A 224 -0.11 11.37 -14.52
N VAL A 225 -1.42 11.35 -14.78
CA VAL A 225 -2.45 11.23 -13.75
C VAL A 225 -2.28 9.93 -12.97
N LEU A 226 -2.17 8.78 -13.63
CA LEU A 226 -1.94 7.49 -12.97
C LEU A 226 -0.64 7.49 -12.14
N LEU A 227 0.46 8.01 -12.70
CA LEU A 227 1.74 8.10 -11.99
C LEU A 227 1.66 8.94 -10.71
N PHE A 228 1.16 10.17 -10.80
CA PHE A 228 1.21 11.12 -9.67
C PHE A 228 0.02 11.01 -8.71
N ARG A 229 -1.15 10.53 -9.15
CA ARG A 229 -2.35 10.35 -8.30
C ARG A 229 -2.41 8.96 -7.67
N ASP A 230 -2.01 7.92 -8.40
CA ASP A 230 -2.30 6.55 -7.98
C ASP A 230 -1.03 5.75 -7.61
N LEU A 231 0.03 5.79 -8.44
CA LEU A 231 1.22 4.95 -8.24
C LEU A 231 2.18 5.51 -7.19
N LEU A 232 2.61 6.77 -7.31
CA LEU A 232 3.54 7.38 -6.35
C LEU A 232 2.91 7.61 -4.95
N PRO A 233 1.61 7.97 -4.81
CA PRO A 233 0.96 8.07 -3.50
C PRO A 233 0.57 6.74 -2.84
N TRP A 234 0.77 5.60 -3.52
CA TRP A 234 0.35 4.29 -3.00
C TRP A 234 1.04 3.97 -1.66
N PRO A 235 0.30 3.69 -0.57
CA PRO A 235 0.89 3.61 0.77
C PRO A 235 1.74 2.35 1.03
N GLY A 236 1.77 1.37 0.11
CA GLY A 236 2.51 0.12 0.27
C GLY A 236 3.98 0.17 -0.17
N TRP A 237 4.50 1.33 -0.57
CA TRP A 237 5.91 1.51 -0.89
C TRP A 237 6.81 1.25 0.33
N GLU A 238 7.91 0.52 0.12
CA GLU A 238 9.05 0.58 1.03
C GLU A 238 9.71 1.98 0.91
N PRO A 239 10.02 2.69 2.02
CA PRO A 239 10.55 4.07 1.96
C PRO A 239 11.85 4.22 1.14
N SER A 240 12.70 3.20 1.19
CA SER A 240 13.94 3.05 0.42
C SER A 240 13.66 2.98 -1.09
N ASN A 241 12.77 2.08 -1.52
CA ASN A 241 12.39 1.86 -2.92
C ASN A 241 11.67 3.08 -3.49
N PHE A 242 10.79 3.74 -2.72
CA PHE A 242 10.15 5.00 -3.13
C PHE A 242 11.19 6.10 -3.40
N LYS A 243 12.12 6.34 -2.47
CA LYS A 243 13.13 7.40 -2.62
C LYS A 243 14.12 7.11 -3.76
N LYS A 244 14.44 5.84 -3.98
CA LYS A 244 15.19 5.39 -5.16
C LYS A 244 14.43 5.70 -6.45
N GLU A 245 13.14 5.33 -6.53
CA GLU A 245 12.31 5.56 -7.71
C GLU A 245 12.12 7.06 -8.00
N ILE A 246 11.92 7.90 -6.99
CA ILE A 246 11.92 9.36 -7.12
C ILE A 246 13.26 9.86 -7.65
N GLY A 247 14.38 9.30 -7.16
CA GLY A 247 15.71 9.58 -7.68
C GLY A 247 15.86 9.27 -9.17
N ASP A 248 15.41 8.08 -9.58
CA ASP A 248 15.45 7.62 -10.97
C ASP A 248 14.53 8.46 -11.88
N ILE A 249 13.33 8.83 -11.40
CA ILE A 249 12.39 9.74 -12.08
C ILE A 249 13.04 11.11 -12.32
N ILE A 250 13.64 11.73 -11.29
CA ILE A 250 14.34 13.02 -11.44
C ILE A 250 15.52 12.89 -12.42
N LEU A 251 16.25 11.77 -12.38
CA LEU A 251 17.44 11.54 -13.21
C LEU A 251 17.12 11.13 -14.66
N TYR A 252 15.89 10.70 -14.96
CA TYR A 252 15.45 10.35 -16.30
C TYR A 252 15.67 11.53 -17.27
N ARG A 253 16.37 11.28 -18.39
CA ARG A 253 16.79 12.35 -19.33
C ARG A 253 15.75 12.68 -20.41
N PRO A 254 15.02 11.72 -21.01
CA PRO A 254 13.89 12.01 -21.89
C PRO A 254 12.72 12.59 -21.06
N MET A 255 12.61 13.90 -20.91
CA MET A 255 11.60 14.47 -20.02
C MET A 255 11.01 15.76 -20.58
N SER A 256 9.70 15.74 -20.86
CA SER A 256 8.95 16.93 -21.24
C SER A 256 8.93 17.97 -20.12
N ASN A 257 8.73 19.25 -20.44
CA ASN A 257 8.61 20.29 -19.42
C ASN A 257 7.38 20.06 -18.52
N ARG A 258 6.24 19.66 -19.10
CA ARG A 258 5.01 19.29 -18.35
C ARG A 258 5.29 18.18 -17.33
N SER A 259 5.99 17.12 -17.74
CA SER A 259 6.39 16.03 -16.84
C SER A 259 7.26 16.54 -15.69
N ARG A 260 8.24 17.41 -15.98
CA ARG A 260 9.12 18.01 -14.96
C ARG A 260 8.34 18.84 -13.95
N GLU A 261 7.44 19.70 -14.43
CA GLU A 261 6.61 20.54 -13.57
C GLU A 261 5.69 19.71 -12.67
N MET A 262 5.09 18.62 -13.17
CA MET A 262 4.32 17.71 -12.34
C MET A 262 5.18 17.01 -11.28
N ILE A 263 6.40 16.58 -11.62
CA ILE A 263 7.38 16.01 -10.66
C ILE A 263 7.72 17.03 -9.56
N GLN A 264 8.06 18.26 -9.95
CA GLN A 264 8.40 19.33 -8.99
C GLN A 264 7.22 19.60 -8.05
N ARG A 265 6.03 19.81 -8.61
CA ARG A 265 4.81 20.12 -7.85
C ARG A 265 4.41 18.93 -6.96
N PHE A 266 4.54 17.68 -7.40
CA PHE A 266 4.34 16.48 -6.57
C PHE A 266 5.30 16.43 -5.38
N ILE A 267 6.62 16.50 -5.64
CA ILE A 267 7.66 16.39 -4.61
C ILE A 267 7.53 17.48 -3.54
N LEU A 268 7.20 18.72 -3.95
CA LEU A 268 7.05 19.85 -3.03
C LEU A 268 5.88 19.68 -2.06
N HIS A 269 4.81 18.99 -2.46
CA HIS A 269 3.61 18.76 -1.63
C HIS A 269 3.62 17.38 -0.93
N PHE A 270 4.48 16.44 -1.35
CA PHE A 270 4.56 15.11 -0.74
C PHE A 270 5.22 15.16 0.65
N GLU A 271 4.48 14.76 1.69
CA GLU A 271 4.92 14.86 3.09
C GLU A 271 6.29 14.19 3.34
N GLY A 272 6.53 13.04 2.69
CA GLY A 272 7.77 12.27 2.80
C GLY A 272 9.00 12.86 2.10
N LEU A 273 8.88 14.02 1.42
CA LEU A 273 10.00 14.71 0.73
C LEU A 273 10.02 16.22 1.00
N GLY A 274 9.09 16.98 0.41
CA GLY A 274 9.09 18.44 0.42
C GLY A 274 10.30 19.08 -0.28
N ASP A 275 10.42 20.41 -0.21
CA ASP A 275 11.53 21.17 -0.81
C ASP A 275 12.91 20.77 -0.25
N PRO A 276 13.86 20.27 -1.08
CA PRO A 276 15.20 19.86 -0.63
C PRO A 276 16.08 21.03 -0.16
N ARG A 277 15.74 22.27 -0.52
CA ARG A 277 16.49 23.48 -0.12
C ARG A 277 16.27 23.86 1.34
N LEU A 278 15.20 23.35 1.96
CA LEU A 278 14.84 23.64 3.35
C LEU A 278 15.53 22.67 4.30
N SER A 279 16.23 23.20 5.31
CA SER A 279 16.93 22.41 6.33
C SER A 279 16.02 21.40 7.05
N ALA A 280 14.76 21.76 7.26
CA ALA A 280 13.74 20.90 7.87
C ALA A 280 13.45 19.60 7.08
N ASN A 281 13.69 19.59 5.77
CA ASN A 281 13.46 18.41 4.92
C ASN A 281 14.74 17.57 4.70
N ARG A 282 15.93 18.03 5.14
CA ARG A 282 17.22 17.36 4.85
C ARG A 282 17.23 15.86 5.21
N LEU A 283 16.59 15.47 6.31
CA LEU A 283 16.48 14.06 6.73
C LEU A 283 15.60 13.22 5.79
N LYS A 284 14.56 13.81 5.20
CA LYS A 284 13.64 13.13 4.28
C LYS A 284 14.36 12.69 2.99
N TRP A 285 15.30 13.52 2.54
CA TRP A 285 16.04 13.34 1.29
C TRP A 285 17.27 12.42 1.40
N MET A 286 17.71 11.98 2.59
CA MET A 286 19.02 11.28 2.74
C MET A 286 19.22 10.02 1.90
N GLU A 287 18.15 9.26 1.64
CA GLU A 287 18.20 8.02 0.83
C GLU A 287 17.91 8.27 -0.67
N VAL A 288 17.56 9.51 -1.05
CA VAL A 288 17.45 9.91 -2.46
C VAL A 288 18.86 10.13 -3.01
N PRO A 289 19.25 9.55 -4.16
CA PRO A 289 20.58 9.72 -4.74
C PRO A 289 20.99 11.20 -4.87
N GLN A 290 22.20 11.57 -4.39
CA GLN A 290 22.65 12.97 -4.35
C GLN A 290 22.50 13.70 -5.71
N LYS A 291 22.85 13.03 -6.81
CA LYS A 291 22.70 13.56 -8.18
C LYS A 291 21.26 13.96 -8.53
N ALA A 292 20.26 13.29 -7.96
CA ALA A 292 18.85 13.63 -8.11
C ALA A 292 18.49 14.86 -7.25
N GLN A 293 19.00 14.94 -6.02
CA GLN A 293 18.83 16.12 -5.16
C GLN A 293 19.38 17.38 -5.84
N ASP A 294 20.63 17.32 -6.33
CA ASP A 294 21.31 18.42 -7.00
C ASP A 294 20.53 18.88 -8.25
N ARG A 295 19.98 17.93 -9.01
CA ARG A 295 19.16 18.19 -10.20
C ARG A 295 17.81 18.81 -9.86
N MET A 296 17.15 18.36 -8.79
CA MET A 296 15.91 18.97 -8.30
C MET A 296 16.14 20.40 -7.79
N ILE A 297 17.22 20.63 -7.03
CA ILE A 297 17.65 21.97 -6.60
C ILE A 297 17.91 22.87 -7.83
N HIS A 298 18.57 22.34 -8.87
CA HIS A 298 18.82 23.08 -10.11
C HIS A 298 17.53 23.42 -10.87
N TRP A 299 16.56 22.51 -10.95
CA TRP A 299 15.24 22.79 -11.53
C TRP A 299 14.52 23.91 -10.79
N LEU A 300 14.39 23.78 -9.46
CA LEU A 300 13.79 24.82 -8.61
C LEU A 300 14.54 26.16 -8.71
N GLY A 301 15.86 26.14 -8.91
CA GLY A 301 16.68 27.34 -9.09
C GLY A 301 16.42 28.10 -10.39
N ARG A 302 16.02 27.41 -11.47
CA ARG A 302 15.75 28.05 -12.78
C ARG A 302 14.42 28.82 -12.83
N GLU A 303 13.40 28.36 -12.11
CA GLU A 303 12.11 29.07 -11.96
C GLU A 303 12.20 30.26 -10.98
N ASN A 304 13.20 30.28 -10.12
CA ASN A 304 13.28 31.21 -8.98
C ASN A 304 14.00 32.55 -9.25
N ARG A 305 13.98 33.10 -10.48
CA ARG A 305 14.35 34.51 -10.70
C ARG A 305 13.24 35.51 -10.37
N HIS A 306 11.97 35.08 -10.35
CA HIS A 306 10.82 35.96 -10.08
C HIS A 306 9.92 35.45 -8.92
N VAL A 307 9.87 34.13 -8.69
CA VAL A 307 9.04 33.53 -7.62
C VAL A 307 9.64 33.75 -6.21
N PHE A 308 10.97 33.85 -6.09
CA PHE A 308 11.69 33.93 -4.81
C PHE A 308 11.34 35.20 -4.01
N SER A 309 10.99 36.30 -4.68
CA SER A 309 10.59 37.58 -4.08
C SER A 309 9.16 37.61 -3.53
N GLU A 310 8.27 36.73 -3.99
CA GLU A 310 6.86 36.72 -3.57
C GLU A 310 6.57 35.76 -2.41
N HIS A 311 7.46 34.78 -2.20
CA HIS A 311 7.27 33.67 -1.27
C HIS A 311 8.15 33.74 -0.02
N VAL A 312 9.02 34.75 0.08
CA VAL A 312 9.95 34.91 1.19
C VAL A 312 9.82 36.33 1.73
N TYR A 313 9.43 36.47 3.00
CA TYR A 313 9.41 37.76 3.69
C TYR A 313 10.46 37.80 4.81
N GLN A 314 10.95 38.99 5.12
CA GLN A 314 11.92 39.18 6.18
C GLN A 314 11.19 39.22 7.54
N GLN A 315 11.60 38.36 8.46
CA GLN A 315 11.09 38.34 9.84
C GLN A 315 12.26 38.47 10.81
N GLY A 316 12.44 39.68 11.37
CA GLY A 316 13.61 40.01 12.17
C GLY A 316 14.91 39.94 11.36
N LYS A 317 15.91 39.21 11.86
CA LYS A 317 17.21 39.03 11.19
C LYS A 317 17.23 37.87 10.18
N GLY A 318 16.09 37.25 9.89
CA GLY A 318 15.99 36.07 9.02
C GLY A 318 14.98 36.21 7.89
N TRP A 319 15.07 35.29 6.93
CA TRP A 319 14.14 35.13 5.81
C TRP A 319 13.22 33.94 6.08
N VAL A 320 11.90 34.13 5.93
CA VAL A 320 10.88 33.11 6.24
C VAL A 320 10.04 32.83 4.99
N TRP A 321 9.85 31.54 4.70
CA TRP A 321 9.05 31.08 3.57
C TRP A 321 7.55 31.09 3.92
N LYS A 322 6.73 31.65 3.02
CA LYS A 322 5.28 31.58 3.08
C LYS A 322 4.83 30.18 2.70
N GLN A 323 4.33 29.42 3.67
CA GLN A 323 3.83 28.07 3.47
C GLN A 323 2.50 28.13 2.68
N MET A 324 2.52 27.70 1.42
CA MET A 324 1.33 27.69 0.58
C MET A 324 0.49 26.45 0.91
N ILE A 325 -0.63 26.63 1.61
CA ILE A 325 -1.62 25.56 1.79
C ILE A 325 -2.45 25.49 0.51
N SER A 326 -1.88 24.83 -0.51
CA SER A 326 -2.59 24.42 -1.72
C SER A 326 -3.13 23.01 -1.50
N ILE A 327 -4.44 22.83 -1.58
CA ILE A 327 -5.04 21.50 -1.66
C ILE A 327 -4.67 20.96 -3.04
N TRP A 328 -3.76 19.99 -3.08
CA TRP A 328 -3.25 19.42 -4.32
C TRP A 328 -4.34 18.57 -5.00
N ASP A 329 -4.79 19.02 -6.18
CA ASP A 329 -5.62 18.25 -7.10
C ASP A 329 -4.84 18.02 -8.41
N PRO A 330 -4.48 16.76 -8.77
CA PRO A 330 -3.80 16.46 -10.02
C PRO A 330 -4.62 16.77 -11.28
N LEU A 331 -5.94 16.95 -11.18
CA LEU A 331 -6.84 17.29 -12.29
C LEU A 331 -6.93 18.81 -12.55
N SER A 332 -6.44 19.65 -11.62
CA SER A 332 -6.52 21.12 -11.72
C SER A 332 -5.85 21.74 -12.96
N PHE A 333 -5.07 20.95 -13.70
CA PHE A 333 -4.35 21.35 -14.92
C PHE A 333 -5.21 21.33 -16.20
N GLU A 334 -6.36 20.66 -16.23
CA GLU A 334 -7.19 20.59 -17.46
C GLU A 334 -7.77 21.94 -17.88
N ASN A 335 -7.79 22.92 -16.97
CA ASN A 335 -8.34 24.26 -17.21
C ASN A 335 -7.30 25.35 -17.55
N THR A 336 -5.99 25.06 -17.53
CA THR A 336 -4.96 26.08 -17.81
C THR A 336 -4.64 26.25 -19.30
N ASP A 337 -4.90 25.25 -20.16
CA ASP A 337 -4.64 25.32 -21.62
C ASP A 337 -5.80 25.97 -22.41
N ARG A 338 -6.62 26.83 -21.79
CA ARG A 338 -7.76 27.53 -22.40
C ARG A 338 -7.77 29.06 -22.19
N ARG A 339 -6.58 29.70 -22.16
CA ARG A 339 -6.45 31.17 -22.19
C ARG A 339 -5.30 31.61 -23.09
#